data_AF-A0AB38S602-F1
#
_entry.id   AF-A0AB38S602-F1
#
_cell.length_a   1.000
_cell.length_b   1.000
_cell.length_c   1.000
_cell.angle_alpha   90.00
_cell.angle_beta   90.00
_cell.angle_gamma   90.00
#
_symmetry.space_group_name_H-M   'P 1'
#
loop_
_entity.id
_entity.type
_entity.pdbx_description
1 polymer ?
#
loop_
_entity_poly.entity_id
_entity_poly.type
_entity_poly.pdbx_seq_one_letter_code
_entity_poly.pdbx_strand_id
1 'polypeptide(L)'
;MPRLLYINERFGHDATIILDSGDACWISVSKRSILVRSHKHTFCGGLLGSLFGPKLYQERDIYRALNVAQALAATFRPVPQIGCKDVILKSFFWHCSSPARVKVVLNEPALLAE
;
A
#
# COMPACT_ATOMS: atom_id res chain seq x y z
N MET A 1 -8.74 -3.54 -12.20
CA MET A 1 -7.28 -3.38 -12.17
C MET A 1 -6.95 -2.24 -11.22
N PRO A 2 -5.99 -2.40 -10.29
CA PRO A 2 -5.64 -1.35 -9.35
C PRO A 2 -5.06 -0.15 -10.11
N ARG A 3 -5.46 1.07 -9.72
CA ARG A 3 -5.06 2.32 -10.39
C ARG A 3 -4.36 3.24 -9.42
N LEU A 4 -3.22 3.79 -9.81
CA LEU A 4 -2.55 4.83 -9.04
C LEU A 4 -3.34 6.14 -9.16
N LEU A 5 -3.77 6.67 -8.02
CA LEU A 5 -4.46 7.96 -7.94
C LEU A 5 -3.48 9.09 -7.62
N TYR A 6 -2.52 8.81 -6.74
CA TYR A 6 -1.54 9.79 -6.28
C TYR A 6 -0.24 9.11 -5.91
N ILE A 7 0.89 9.76 -6.20
CA ILE A 7 2.20 9.40 -5.70
C ILE A 7 2.98 10.67 -5.36
N ASN A 8 3.60 10.69 -4.19
CA ASN A 8 4.47 11.77 -3.76
C ASN A 8 5.75 11.21 -3.17
N GLU A 9 6.81 11.31 -3.96
CA GLU A 9 8.16 10.90 -3.56
C GLU A 9 8.98 12.09 -3.03
N ARG A 10 8.48 13.32 -3.12
CA ARG A 10 9.25 14.53 -2.79
C ARG A 10 9.17 14.92 -1.31
N PHE A 11 8.00 14.78 -0.69
CA PHE A 11 7.77 15.29 0.67
C PHE A 11 7.38 14.22 1.69
N GLY A 12 6.97 13.02 1.26
CA GLY A 12 6.39 12.05 2.19
C GLY A 12 6.23 10.62 1.70
N HIS A 13 7.04 10.14 0.74
CA HIS A 13 7.05 8.77 0.21
C HIS A 13 5.69 8.05 0.34
N ASP A 14 4.65 8.65 -0.21
CA ASP A 14 3.28 8.21 -0.05
C ASP A 14 2.61 7.99 -1.40
N ALA A 15 1.69 7.05 -1.43
CA ALA A 15 0.91 6.74 -2.61
C ALA A 15 -0.52 6.35 -2.25
N THR A 16 -1.45 6.75 -3.12
CA THR A 16 -2.83 6.32 -3.07
C THR A 16 -3.12 5.46 -4.27
N ILE A 17 -3.57 4.24 -4.04
CA ILE A 17 -4.04 3.30 -5.06
C ILE A 17 -5.52 3.03 -4.89
N ILE A 18 -6.26 3.00 -5.99
CA ILE A 18 -7.61 2.43 -6.02
C ILE A 18 -7.47 0.94 -6.27
N LEU A 19 -8.12 0.13 -5.45
CA LEU A 19 -8.20 -1.33 -5.57
C LEU A 19 -9.31 -1.72 -6.55
N ASP A 20 -9.35 -2.99 -6.96
CA ASP A 20 -10.37 -3.49 -7.89
C ASP A 20 -11.80 -3.36 -7.35
N SER A 21 -11.95 -3.44 -6.02
CA SER A 21 -13.21 -3.20 -5.30
C SER A 21 -13.72 -1.76 -5.39
N GLY A 22 -12.92 -0.81 -5.88
CA GLY A 22 -13.24 0.62 -5.91
C GLY A 22 -12.89 1.37 -4.62
N ASP A 23 -12.46 0.67 -3.58
CA ASP A 23 -11.88 1.29 -2.38
C ASP A 23 -10.47 1.81 -2.67
N ALA A 24 -10.06 2.86 -1.97
CA ALA A 24 -8.73 3.43 -2.10
C ALA A 24 -7.84 3.08 -0.89
N CYS A 25 -6.61 2.66 -1.15
CA CYS A 25 -5.58 2.43 -0.15
C CYS A 25 -4.53 3.54 -0.24
N TRP A 26 -4.33 4.23 0.88
CA TRP A 26 -3.23 5.16 1.07
C TRP A 26 -2.11 4.44 1.82
N ILE A 27 -0.92 4.48 1.23
CA ILE A 27 0.32 3.91 1.74
C ILE A 27 1.24 5.09 2.01
N SER A 28 1.76 5.18 3.22
CA SER A 28 2.77 6.18 3.59
C SER A 28 3.98 5.46 4.16
N VAL A 29 5.13 5.71 3.55
CA VAL A 29 6.43 5.23 3.99
C VAL A 29 7.15 6.39 4.65
N SER A 30 7.51 6.21 5.91
CA SER A 30 8.34 7.15 6.66
C SER A 30 9.70 6.52 6.93
N LYS A 31 10.68 7.33 7.34
CA LYS A 31 12.02 6.86 7.73
C LYS A 31 12.01 5.80 8.85
N ARG A 32 10.90 5.66 9.59
CA ARG A 32 10.80 4.75 10.74
C ARG A 32 9.56 3.86 10.70
N SER A 33 8.69 3.99 9.71
CA SER A 33 7.43 3.26 9.74
C SER A 33 6.77 3.17 8.38
N ILE A 34 6.02 2.11 8.16
CA ILE A 34 5.09 2.00 7.05
C ILE A 34 3.67 2.00 7.61
N LEU A 35 2.79 2.80 7.01
CA LEU A 35 1.39 2.91 7.38
C LEU A 35 0.54 2.70 6.15
N VAL A 36 -0.39 1.76 6.22
CA VAL A 36 -1.38 1.50 5.17
C VAL A 36 -2.77 1.69 5.73
N ARG A 37 -3.57 2.51 5.06
CA ARG A 37 -4.96 2.78 5.42
C ARG A 37 -5.85 2.62 4.20
N SER A 38 -7.05 2.10 4.39
CA SER A 38 -8.08 2.16 3.35
C SER A 38 -9.05 3.29 3.61
N HIS A 39 -9.61 3.85 2.55
CA HIS A 39 -10.70 4.80 2.59
C HIS A 39 -11.62 4.60 1.38
N LYS A 40 -12.87 5.05 1.50
CA LYS A 40 -13.80 5.03 0.37
C LYS A 40 -13.41 6.12 -0.62
N HIS A 41 -13.37 5.77 -1.90
CA HIS A 41 -13.11 6.70 -3.00
C HIS A 41 -14.38 7.56 -3.26
N THR A 42 -14.68 8.49 -2.35
CA THR A 42 -15.74 9.51 -2.52
C THR A 42 -15.12 10.87 -2.80
N PHE A 43 -15.86 11.75 -3.49
CA PHE A 43 -15.39 13.06 -3.97
C PHE A 43 -14.83 13.97 -2.86
N CYS A 44 -15.32 13.83 -1.62
CA CYS A 44 -14.80 14.52 -0.42
C CYS A 44 -13.85 13.65 0.44
N GLY A 45 -13.74 12.36 0.14
CA GLY A 45 -13.00 11.36 0.91
C GLY A 45 -11.53 11.22 0.53
N GLY A 46 -11.08 11.74 -0.61
CA GLY A 46 -9.69 11.56 -1.07
C GLY A 46 -8.62 12.21 -0.17
N LEU A 47 -8.94 13.33 0.48
CA LEU A 47 -8.00 14.06 1.35
C LEU A 47 -8.25 13.85 2.86
N LEU A 48 -9.51 13.73 3.27
CA LEU A 48 -9.87 13.46 4.68
C LEU A 48 -9.96 11.96 4.98
N GLY A 49 -10.39 11.15 4.02
CA GLY A 49 -10.51 9.70 4.19
C GLY A 49 -9.16 9.00 4.31
N SER A 50 -8.10 9.51 3.69
CA SER A 50 -6.74 8.97 3.89
C SER A 50 -6.24 9.13 5.34
N LEU A 51 -6.63 10.21 6.02
CA LEU A 51 -6.25 10.51 7.41
C LEU A 51 -7.16 9.87 8.48
N PHE A 52 -8.40 9.53 8.14
CA PHE A 52 -9.40 8.92 9.05
C PHE A 52 -9.81 7.49 8.69
N GLY A 53 -9.28 6.95 7.59
CA GLY A 53 -9.58 5.60 7.13
C GLY A 53 -9.05 4.51 8.07
N PRO A 54 -9.70 3.33 8.12
CA PRO A 54 -9.24 2.22 8.93
C PRO A 54 -7.80 1.83 8.58
N LYS A 55 -6.99 1.65 9.62
CA LYS A 55 -5.61 1.16 9.50
C LYS A 55 -5.63 -0.31 9.14
N LEU A 56 -5.08 -0.64 7.98
CA LEU A 56 -4.92 -2.01 7.52
C LEU A 56 -3.61 -2.60 8.03
N TYR A 57 -2.57 -1.78 8.08
CA TYR A 57 -1.25 -2.20 8.50
C TYR A 57 -0.48 -1.00 9.07
N GLN A 58 0.27 -1.24 10.13
CA GLN A 58 1.20 -0.27 10.68
C GLN A 58 2.41 -1.02 11.18
N GLU A 59 3.56 -0.78 10.55
CA GLU A 59 4.84 -1.30 10.99
C GLU A 59 5.73 -0.15 11.42
N ARG A 60 6.33 -0.27 12.61
CA ARG A 60 7.24 0.73 13.19
C ARG A 60 8.70 0.27 13.15
N ASP A 61 8.94 -0.99 12.77
CA ASP A 61 10.28 -1.51 12.53
C ASP A 61 10.58 -1.51 11.03
N ILE A 62 11.54 -0.70 10.60
CA ILE A 62 11.89 -0.57 9.19
C ILE A 62 12.51 -1.85 8.61
N TYR A 63 13.18 -2.66 9.42
CA TYR A 63 13.75 -3.93 8.98
C TYR A 63 12.65 -4.94 8.71
N ARG A 64 11.65 -4.99 9.59
CA ARG A 64 10.48 -5.85 9.41
C ARG A 64 9.67 -5.41 8.19
N ALA A 65 9.47 -4.10 8.03
CA ALA A 65 8.85 -3.53 6.86
C ALA A 65 9.59 -3.86 5.55
N LEU A 66 10.92 -3.83 5.56
CA LEU A 66 11.74 -4.18 4.40
C LEU A 66 11.68 -5.68 4.08
N ASN A 67 11.68 -6.56 5.08
CA ASN A 67 11.48 -8.00 4.87
C ASN A 67 10.10 -8.29 4.24
N VAL A 68 9.06 -7.62 4.73
CA VAL A 68 7.70 -7.71 4.19
C VAL A 68 7.68 -7.20 2.73
N ALA A 69 8.28 -6.04 2.47
CA ALA A 69 8.43 -5.49 1.12
C ALA A 69 9.16 -6.46 0.16
N GLN A 70 10.26 -7.07 0.61
CA GLN A 70 11.01 -8.06 -0.18
C GLN A 70 10.18 -9.31 -0.46
N ALA A 71 9.51 -9.87 0.55
CA ALA A 71 8.62 -11.01 0.37
C ALA A 71 7.51 -10.71 -0.64
N LEU A 72 6.95 -9.50 -0.59
CA LEU A 72 5.88 -9.06 -1.48
C LEU A 72 6.38 -8.81 -2.90
N ALA A 73 7.57 -8.26 -3.07
CA ALA A 73 8.21 -8.12 -4.38
C ALA A 73 8.59 -9.47 -5.01
N ALA A 74 8.92 -10.48 -4.19
CA ALA A 74 9.19 -11.83 -4.66
C ALA A 74 7.91 -12.58 -5.05
N THR A 75 6.80 -12.31 -4.34
CA THR A 75 5.54 -13.03 -4.53
C THR A 75 4.67 -12.42 -5.62
N PHE A 76 4.61 -11.10 -5.69
CA PHE A 76 3.74 -10.39 -6.63
C PHE A 76 4.54 -9.76 -7.76
N ARG A 77 4.07 -9.92 -9.00
CA ARG A 77 4.61 -9.16 -10.13
C ARG A 77 4.31 -7.68 -9.91
N PRO A 78 5.33 -6.80 -10.01
CA PRO A 78 5.12 -5.36 -9.88
C PRO A 78 4.19 -4.87 -10.98
N VAL A 79 3.21 -4.03 -10.63
CA VAL A 79 2.29 -3.43 -11.60
C VAL A 79 3.07 -2.42 -12.47
N PRO A 80 3.30 -2.68 -13.76
CA PRO A 80 4.21 -1.89 -14.59
C PRO A 80 3.71 -0.46 -14.86
N GLN A 81 2.43 -0.21 -14.59
CA GLN A 81 1.77 1.10 -14.82
C GLN A 81 2.11 2.13 -13.74
N ILE A 82 2.79 1.72 -12.65
CA ILE A 82 3.09 2.60 -11.53
C ILE A 82 4.56 3.00 -11.60
N GLY A 83 4.82 4.18 -12.17
CA GLY A 83 6.14 4.79 -12.26
C GLY A 83 6.63 5.31 -10.91
N CYS A 84 6.95 4.40 -9.99
CA CYS A 84 7.53 4.70 -8.68
C CYS A 84 9.03 4.35 -8.67
N LYS A 85 9.85 5.29 -8.21
CA LYS A 85 11.29 5.14 -7.99
C LYS A 85 11.61 4.55 -6.63
N ASP A 86 10.76 4.78 -5.63
CA ASP A 86 10.93 4.21 -4.29
C ASP A 86 10.68 2.69 -4.30
N VAL A 87 11.72 1.90 -4.04
CA VAL A 87 11.67 0.43 -4.11
C VAL A 87 10.74 -0.15 -3.04
N ILE A 88 10.68 0.48 -1.86
CA ILE A 88 9.80 0.06 -0.78
C ILE A 88 8.38 0.34 -1.23
N LEU A 89 8.03 1.59 -1.54
CA LEU A 89 6.68 1.96 -1.99
C LEU A 89 6.25 1.13 -3.20
N LYS A 90 7.18 0.84 -4.11
CA LYS A 90 6.95 0.00 -5.29
C LYS A 90 6.54 -1.42 -4.95
N SER A 91 7.14 -2.01 -3.91
CA SER A 91 6.75 -3.34 -3.43
C SER A 91 5.32 -3.38 -2.91
N PHE A 92 4.76 -2.24 -2.46
CA PHE A 92 3.37 -2.12 -1.98
C PHE A 92 2.32 -1.97 -3.10
N PHE A 93 2.76 -1.88 -4.36
CA PHE A 93 1.88 -1.85 -5.53
C PHE A 93 1.62 -3.26 -6.07
N TRP A 94 0.86 -4.06 -5.33
CA TRP A 94 0.41 -5.39 -5.75
C TRP A 94 -1.05 -5.38 -6.21
N HIS A 95 -1.43 -6.45 -6.91
CA HIS A 95 -2.79 -6.74 -7.37
C HIS A 95 -3.72 -7.20 -6.23
N CYS A 96 -3.93 -6.36 -5.21
CA CYS A 96 -4.95 -6.66 -4.21
C CYS A 96 -6.32 -6.20 -4.70
N SER A 97 -7.30 -7.10 -4.65
CA SER A 97 -8.67 -6.81 -5.05
C SER A 97 -9.46 -6.00 -4.01
N SER A 98 -9.13 -6.14 -2.72
CA SER A 98 -9.88 -5.49 -1.62
C SER A 98 -9.01 -5.12 -0.41
N PRO A 99 -9.46 -4.16 0.43
CA PRO A 99 -8.76 -3.76 1.65
C PRO A 99 -8.53 -4.92 2.64
N ALA A 100 -9.49 -5.85 2.72
CA ALA A 100 -9.36 -7.04 3.57
C ALA A 100 -8.19 -7.92 3.13
N ARG A 101 -8.03 -8.10 1.81
CA ARG A 101 -6.91 -8.87 1.25
C ARG A 101 -5.58 -8.16 1.47
N VAL A 102 -5.54 -6.83 1.32
CA VAL A 102 -4.36 -6.02 1.67
C VAL A 102 -3.96 -6.24 3.13
N LYS A 103 -4.92 -6.24 4.06
CA LYS A 103 -4.65 -6.49 5.48
C LYS A 103 -4.06 -7.89 5.71
N VAL A 104 -4.64 -8.94 5.12
CA VAL A 104 -4.14 -10.32 5.28
C VAL A 104 -2.72 -10.44 4.72
N VAL A 105 -2.51 -10.02 3.48
CA VAL A 105 -1.21 -10.04 2.77
C VAL A 105 -0.10 -9.36 3.57
N LEU A 106 -0.42 -8.23 4.21
CA LEU A 106 0.53 -7.42 4.96
C LEU A 106 0.87 -8.00 6.35
N ASN A 107 -0.12 -8.57 7.04
CA ASN A 107 0.08 -9.10 8.39
C ASN A 107 0.58 -10.56 8.37
N GLU A 108 0.25 -11.29 7.31
CA GLU A 108 0.54 -12.72 7.17
C GLU A 108 1.22 -12.99 5.81
N PRO A 109 2.44 -12.46 5.59
CA PRO A 109 3.16 -12.66 4.32
C PRO A 109 3.47 -14.14 4.05
N ALA A 110 3.49 -15.00 5.08
CA ALA A 110 3.69 -16.44 4.96
C ALA A 110 2.54 -17.17 4.24
N LEU A 111 1.32 -16.64 4.27
CA LEU A 111 0.15 -17.22 3.58
C LEU A 111 0.15 -16.96 2.07
N LEU A 112 1.17 -16.28 1.55
CA LEU A 112 1.29 -15.93 0.13
C LEU A 112 2.24 -16.87 -0.62
N ALA A 113 2.92 -17.76 0.11
CA ALA A 113 3.88 -18.71 -0.44
C ALA A 113 3.26 -20.05 -0.87
N GLU A 114 1.93 -20.16 -0.93
CA GLU A 114 1.19 -21.33 -1.43
C GLU A 114 0.59 -21.10 -2.83
#